data_AF-A0AAV6PBB8-F1
#
_entry.id   AF-A0AAV6PBB8-F1
#
_cell.length_a   1.000
_cell.length_b   1.000
_cell.length_c   1.000
_cell.angle_alpha   90.00
_cell.angle_beta   90.00
_cell.angle_gamma   90.00
#
_symmetry.space_group_name_H-M   'P 1'
#
loop_
_entity.id
_entity.type
_entity.pdbx_description
1 polymer ?
#
loop_
_entity_poly.entity_id
_entity_poly.type
_entity_poly.pdbx_seq_one_letter_code
_entity_poly.pdbx_strand_id
1 'polypeptide(L)'
;VMSFIEKSVARLDQLERLEALALELGKSHYHYNAPPKYFSYVGAEFICAVQPILKERWTAELEEAWKTMFQYVTSLMKQGYHEESSRQRHLTLSPKDRPEKSNTAL
;
A
#
# COMPACT_ATOMS: atom_id res chain seq x y z
N VAL A 1 -10.60 3.93 -0.97
CA VAL A 1 -10.15 4.23 0.41
C VAL A 1 -11.12 3.66 1.44
N MET A 2 -12.38 4.13 1.54
CA MET A 2 -13.32 3.69 2.60
C MET A 2 -13.55 2.17 2.66
N SER A 3 -13.81 1.51 1.52
CA SER A 3 -13.95 0.04 1.49
C SER A 3 -12.70 -0.71 1.97
N PHE A 4 -11.51 -0.13 1.81
CA PHE A 4 -10.30 -0.73 2.34
C PHE A 4 -10.24 -0.62 3.87
N ILE A 5 -10.61 0.54 4.42
CA ILE A 5 -10.67 0.77 5.87
C ILE A 5 -11.64 -0.22 6.53
N GLU A 6 -12.83 -0.39 5.94
CA GLU A 6 -13.81 -1.39 6.38
C GLU A 6 -13.22 -2.81 6.38
N LYS A 7 -12.54 -3.20 5.28
CA LYS A 7 -11.88 -4.50 5.18
C LYS A 7 -10.76 -4.67 6.21
N SER A 8 -10.03 -3.62 6.56
CA SER A 8 -9.01 -3.67 7.60
C SER A 8 -9.61 -3.96 8.96
N VAL A 9 -10.67 -3.25 9.33
CA VAL A 9 -11.38 -3.46 10.61
C VAL A 9 -11.99 -4.88 10.66
N ALA A 10 -12.58 -5.35 9.57
CA ALA A 10 -13.15 -6.70 9.49
C ALA A 10 -12.11 -7.83 9.53
N ARG A 11 -10.81 -7.51 9.52
CA ARG A 11 -9.70 -8.47 9.44
C ARG A 11 -8.66 -8.32 10.55
N LEU A 12 -9.01 -7.65 11.65
CA LEU A 12 -8.11 -7.54 12.79
C LEU A 12 -7.67 -8.91 13.35
N ASP A 13 -8.55 -9.93 13.25
CA ASP A 13 -8.25 -11.32 13.62
C ASP A 13 -7.71 -12.19 12.46
N GLN A 14 -7.42 -11.58 11.31
CA GLN A 14 -6.95 -12.26 10.09
C GLN A 14 -5.78 -11.48 9.47
N LEU A 15 -4.74 -11.25 10.29
CA LEU A 15 -3.64 -10.35 9.96
C LEU A 15 -2.93 -10.72 8.65
N GLU A 16 -2.72 -12.01 8.36
CA GLU A 16 -2.06 -12.45 7.12
C GLU A 16 -2.84 -12.02 5.88
N ARG A 17 -4.18 -12.03 5.96
CA ARG A 17 -5.04 -11.56 4.86
C ARG A 17 -4.99 -10.04 4.73
N LEU A 18 -4.94 -9.32 5.84
CA LEU A 18 -4.81 -7.86 5.84
C LEU A 18 -3.45 -7.44 5.26
N GLU A 19 -2.37 -8.12 5.65
CA GLU A 19 -1.02 -7.88 5.15
C GLU A 19 -0.94 -8.07 3.63
N ALA A 20 -1.43 -9.21 3.14
CA ALA A 20 -1.47 -9.49 1.70
C ALA A 20 -2.25 -8.40 0.93
N LEU A 21 -3.41 -7.98 1.45
CA LEU A 21 -4.22 -6.91 0.84
C LEU A 21 -3.49 -5.56 0.84
N ALA A 22 -2.82 -5.18 1.93
CA ALA A 22 -2.11 -3.92 2.04
C ALA A 22 -0.86 -3.88 1.15
N LEU A 23 -0.12 -4.99 1.06
CA LEU A 23 1.03 -5.14 0.15
C LEU A 23 0.59 -4.99 -1.31
N GLU A 24 -0.44 -5.71 -1.74
CA GLU A 24 -0.95 -5.62 -3.12
C GLU A 24 -1.51 -4.22 -3.44
N LEU A 25 -2.14 -3.57 -2.45
CA LEU A 25 -2.55 -2.18 -2.60
C LEU A 25 -1.34 -1.25 -2.80
N GLY A 26 -0.25 -1.47 -2.05
CA GLY A 26 1.00 -0.75 -2.23
C GLY A 26 1.60 -0.89 -3.63
N LYS A 27 1.64 -2.13 -4.15
CA LYS A 27 2.08 -2.42 -5.54
C LYS A 27 1.21 -1.70 -6.57
N SER A 28 -0.11 -1.71 -6.37
CA SER A 28 -1.05 -1.00 -7.25
C SER A 28 -0.78 0.51 -7.28
N HIS A 29 -0.45 1.12 -6.13
CA HIS A 29 -0.13 2.55 -6.06
C HIS A 29 1.16 2.93 -6.80
N TYR A 30 2.11 2.01 -6.96
CA TYR A 30 3.25 2.23 -7.85
C TYR A 30 2.78 2.45 -9.29
N HIS A 31 1.88 1.59 -9.80
CA HIS A 31 1.33 1.73 -11.15
C HIS A 31 0.45 2.98 -11.32
N TYR A 32 -0.14 3.49 -10.25
CA TYR A 32 -0.89 4.74 -10.26
C TYR A 32 0.00 6.00 -10.18
N ASN A 33 1.32 5.86 -10.08
CA ASN A 33 2.25 6.95 -9.81
C ASN A 33 1.88 7.74 -8.54
N ALA A 34 1.40 7.04 -7.51
CA ALA A 34 0.98 7.62 -6.23
C ALA A 34 2.04 7.34 -5.16
N PRO A 35 2.99 8.26 -4.90
CA PRO A 35 4.17 7.94 -4.11
C PRO A 35 3.87 7.81 -2.62
N PRO A 36 4.64 6.98 -1.87
CA PRO A 36 4.32 6.65 -0.49
C PRO A 36 4.36 7.81 0.51
N LYS A 37 4.99 8.94 0.15
CA LYS A 37 5.02 10.16 0.98
C LYS A 37 3.62 10.70 1.31
N TYR A 38 2.59 10.32 0.55
CA TYR A 38 1.22 10.78 0.78
C TYR A 38 0.38 9.84 1.65
N PHE A 39 0.82 8.60 1.90
CA PHE A 39 -0.03 7.58 2.54
C PHE A 39 -0.40 7.95 3.98
N SER A 40 0.50 8.61 4.72
CA SER A 40 0.24 9.03 6.11
C SER A 40 -0.85 10.09 6.23
N TYR A 41 -1.07 10.91 5.19
CA TYR A 41 -2.12 11.93 5.22
C TYR A 41 -3.51 11.29 5.29
N VAL A 42 -3.71 10.12 4.69
CA VAL A 42 -5.02 9.43 4.71
C VAL A 42 -5.46 9.11 6.14
N GLY A 43 -4.52 8.66 6.98
CA GLY A 43 -4.83 8.37 8.39
C GLY A 43 -5.19 9.63 9.18
N ALA A 44 -4.44 10.72 8.96
CA ALA A 44 -4.68 12.00 9.62
C ALA A 44 -6.05 12.60 9.23
N GLU A 45 -6.36 12.63 7.93
CA GLU A 45 -7.64 13.14 7.41
C GLU A 45 -8.82 12.28 7.88
N PHE A 46 -8.66 10.95 7.93
CA PHE A 46 -9.70 10.07 8.44
C PHE A 46 -10.01 10.35 9.92
N ILE A 47 -8.97 10.44 10.76
CA ILE A 47 -9.14 10.75 12.19
C ILE A 47 -9.82 12.10 12.37
N CYS A 48 -9.36 13.13 11.65
CA CYS A 48 -9.94 14.47 11.67
C CYS A 48 -11.43 14.47 11.29
N ALA A 49 -11.82 13.65 10.30
CA ALA A 49 -13.21 13.51 9.88
C ALA A 49 -14.09 12.73 10.87
N VAL A 50 -13.55 11.68 11.51
CA VAL A 50 -14.32 10.77 12.39
C VAL A 50 -14.47 11.31 13.81
N GLN A 51 -13.46 11.99 14.35
CA GLN A 51 -13.48 12.56 15.69
C GLN A 51 -14.74 13.41 15.99
N PRO A 52 -15.13 14.40 15.18
CA PRO A 52 -16.32 15.22 15.46
C PRO A 52 -17.64 14.43 15.32
N ILE A 53 -17.65 13.32 14.59
CA ILE A 53 -18.85 12.45 14.41
C ILE A 53 -19.10 11.64 15.68
N LEU A 54 -18.03 11.13 16.31
CA LEU A 54 -18.14 10.28 17.50
C LEU A 54 -18.33 11.06 18.81
N LYS A 55 -17.96 12.35 18.85
CA LYS A 55 -18.18 13.25 20.00
C LYS A 55 -17.66 12.60 21.30
N GLU A 56 -18.54 12.39 22.28
CA GLU A 56 -18.24 11.78 23.59
C GLU A 56 -17.74 10.33 23.49
N ARG A 57 -17.99 9.63 22.37
CA ARG A 57 -17.47 8.28 22.12
C ARG A 57 -16.03 8.29 21.60
N TRP A 58 -15.48 9.45 21.27
CA TRP A 58 -14.07 9.57 20.89
C TRP A 58 -13.20 9.62 22.16
N THR A 59 -12.34 8.62 22.33
CA THR A 59 -11.40 8.55 23.46
C THR A 59 -9.97 8.60 22.95
N ALA A 60 -9.02 8.95 23.83
CA ALA A 60 -7.60 8.91 23.51
C ALA A 60 -7.13 7.51 23.09
N GLU A 61 -7.69 6.46 23.70
CA GLU A 61 -7.44 5.06 23.33
C GLU A 61 -7.93 4.75 21.91
N LEU A 62 -9.13 5.21 21.55
CA LEU A 62 -9.67 5.01 20.20
C LEU A 62 -8.85 5.73 19.14
N GLU A 63 -8.41 6.96 19.43
CA GLU A 63 -7.51 7.71 18.56
C GLU A 63 -6.20 6.97 18.32
N GLU A 64 -5.58 6.46 19.38
CA GLU A 64 -4.32 5.72 19.28
C GLU A 64 -4.48 4.40 18.53
N ALA A 65 -5.60 3.70 18.71
CA ALA A 65 -5.93 2.50 17.95
C ALA A 65 -6.04 2.80 16.44
N TRP A 66 -6.71 3.88 16.04
CA TRP A 66 -6.78 4.31 14.64
C TRP A 66 -5.41 4.69 14.09
N LYS A 67 -4.61 5.47 14.83
CA LYS A 67 -3.24 5.83 14.44
C LYS A 67 -2.40 4.58 14.20
N THR A 68 -2.45 3.63 15.13
CA THR A 68 -1.70 2.36 15.05
C THR A 68 -2.10 1.57 13.80
N MET A 69 -3.41 1.43 13.54
CA MET A 69 -3.90 0.71 12.36
C MET A 69 -3.43 1.38 11.05
N PHE A 70 -3.55 2.71 10.93
CA PHE A 70 -3.07 3.41 9.73
C PHE A 70 -1.55 3.33 9.59
N GLN A 71 -0.78 3.43 10.66
CA GLN A 71 0.67 3.26 10.62
C GLN A 71 1.05 1.87 10.11
N TYR A 72 0.40 0.83 10.62
CA TYR A 72 0.64 -0.56 10.21
C TYR A 72 0.26 -0.81 8.75
N VAL A 73 -0.95 -0.41 8.32
CA VAL A 73 -1.36 -0.57 6.91
C VAL A 73 -0.44 0.21 5.97
N THR A 74 -0.10 1.45 6.31
CA THR A 74 0.69 2.29 5.41
C THR A 74 2.16 1.86 5.35
N SER A 75 2.70 1.18 6.38
CA SER A 75 4.04 0.57 6.31
C SER A 75 4.06 -0.61 5.32
N LEU A 76 3.04 -1.46 5.33
CA LEU A 76 2.87 -2.55 4.36
C LEU A 76 2.68 -2.02 2.94
N MET A 77 1.87 -0.97 2.76
CA MET A 77 1.74 -0.33 1.45
C MET A 77 3.06 0.27 0.94
N LYS A 78 3.86 0.88 1.83
CA LYS A 78 5.21 1.36 1.47
C LYS A 78 6.10 0.20 1.02
N GLN A 79 6.09 -0.91 1.75
CA GLN A 79 6.82 -2.11 1.39
C GLN A 79 6.42 -2.61 -0.01
N GLY A 80 5.12 -2.84 -0.25
CA GLY A 80 4.62 -3.31 -1.55
C GLY A 80 4.97 -2.37 -2.70
N TYR A 81 4.89 -1.05 -2.47
CA TYR A 81 5.32 -0.06 -3.46
C TYR A 81 6.80 -0.19 -3.82
N HIS A 82 7.68 -0.35 -2.81
CA HIS A 82 9.13 -0.48 -3.02
C HIS A 82 9.52 -1.81 -3.68
N GLU A 83 8.84 -2.90 -3.34
CA GLU A 83 8.99 -4.20 -4.00
C GLU A 83 8.67 -4.08 -5.50
N GLU A 84 7.53 -3.49 -5.84
CA GLU A 84 7.10 -3.32 -7.23
C GLU A 84 8.04 -2.39 -8.00
N SER A 85 8.43 -1.25 -7.40
CA SER A 85 9.42 -0.34 -7.96
C SER A 85 10.76 -1.02 -8.25
N SER A 86 11.21 -1.88 -7.35
CA SER A 86 12.45 -2.63 -7.54
C SER A 86 12.29 -3.68 -8.64
N ARG A 87 11.19 -4.43 -8.66
CA ARG A 87 10.89 -5.41 -9.70
C ARG A 87 10.89 -4.80 -11.10
N GLN A 88 10.25 -3.64 -11.25
CA GLN A 88 10.16 -2.94 -12.54
C GLN A 88 11.52 -2.40 -12.99
N ARG A 89 12.33 -1.88 -12.06
CA ARG A 89 13.72 -1.50 -12.36
C ARG A 89 14.55 -2.68 -12.88
N HIS A 90 14.44 -3.85 -12.25
CA HIS A 90 15.15 -5.06 -12.71
C HIS A 90 14.69 -5.50 -14.11
N LEU A 91 13.39 -5.45 -14.40
CA LEU A 91 12.85 -5.77 -15.72
C LEU A 91 13.35 -4.82 -16.81
N THR A 92 13.42 -3.51 -16.52
CA THR A 92 13.95 -2.52 -17.47
C THR A 92 15.46 -2.67 -17.75
N LEU A 93 16.21 -3.29 -16.83
CA LEU A 93 17.67 -3.43 -16.92
C LEU A 93 18.13 -4.78 -17.51
N SER A 94 17.25 -5.78 -17.66
CA SER A 94 17.60 -7.10 -18.20
C SER A 94 17.54 -7.13 -19.74
N PRO A 95 18.67 -7.24 -20.47
CA PRO A 95 18.70 -7.28 -21.92
C PRO A 95 18.74 -8.73 -22.44
N LYS A 96 17.61 -9.45 -22.40
CA LYS A 96 17.38 -10.72 -23.13
C LYS A 96 15.88 -10.76 -23.42
N ASP A 97 15.40 -10.54 -24.65
CA ASP A 97 15.66 -11.35 -25.85
C ASP A 97 15.83 -10.49 -27.12
N ARG A 98 17.03 -10.46 -27.70
CA ARG A 98 17.22 -10.08 -29.11
C ARG A 98 17.70 -11.33 -29.84
N PRO A 99 16.90 -11.97 -30.71
CA PRO A 99 17.42 -13.07 -31.51
C PRO A 99 18.47 -12.50 -32.46
N GLU A 100 19.73 -12.88 -32.28
CA GLU A 100 20.78 -12.63 -33.25
C GLU A 100 20.42 -13.36 -34.54
N LYS A 101 20.14 -12.60 -35.59
CA LYS A 101 20.05 -13.11 -36.96
C LYS A 101 21.43 -13.63 -37.33
N SER A 102 21.62 -14.95 -37.25
CA SER A 102 22.78 -15.60 -37.85
C SER A 102 22.65 -15.45 -39.38
N ASN A 103 23.35 -14.48 -39.94
CA ASN A 103 23.55 -14.38 -41.37
C ASN A 103 24.46 -15.54 -41.80
N THR A 104 23.87 -16.64 -42.21
CA THR A 104 24.54 -17.60 -43.09
C THR A 104 24.50 -17.02 -44.49
N ALA A 105 25.58 -16.34 -44.90
CA ALA A 105 25.83 -16.02 -46.30
C ALA A 105 26.90 -16.99 -46.82
N LEU A 106 26.54 -17.66 -47.92
CA LEU A 106 27.34 -18.53 -48.77
C LEU A 106 28.56 -17.81 -49.35
#